data_AF-A0A969NEL8-F1
#
_entry.id   AF-A0A969NEL8-F1
#
_cell.length_a   1.000
_cell.length_b   1.000
_cell.length_c   1.000
_cell.angle_alpha   90.00
_cell.angle_beta   90.00
_cell.angle_gamma   90.00
#
_symmetry.space_group_name_H-M   'P 1'
#
loop_
_entity.id
_entity.type
_entity.pdbx_description
1 polymer ?
#
loop_
_entity_poly.entity_id
_entity_poly.type
_entity_poly.pdbx_seq_one_letter_code
_entity_poly.pdbx_strand_id
1 'polypeptide(L)'
;MIDNFQNYIPVDRYSISNSWLGNIGSASKSNIRFTQQEENRPDFIFDNNYRPYVFSQENQVFYHSKSPFFNIHWTTSSKTRDENQLYALYTQNINKKLNVGMRYKLISSKGEFDNSLISEHSMNPFISYIGERYSIHASFIRNKFKSEENGGINHLGTDNTPVEPEFATPLMTTASSVYYDRSFFVSQEYKFGFTKKIVINDSTTESTFREIGRINHVFSYDDNYRVFADENPIKKTITEGVQTGYYDTIFYQLDKLNETRDSIKYAKIENSLYWTFKEIKKPNFSGRLTVGGTMENIKWLNSVLKPAVDSTNEETNVSYFSMADTTFYETDYNNIKLSASLDARTKMFIFNTNAYYYLGDVIGKTNKSR
;
A
#
# COMPACT_ATOMS: atom_id res chain seq x y z
N MET A 1 20.28 18.71 -14.74
CA MET A 1 20.02 19.66 -13.64
C MET A 1 19.29 18.88 -12.57
N ILE A 2 19.86 18.74 -11.37
CA ILE A 2 19.18 18.05 -10.26
C ILE A 2 18.25 19.09 -9.65
N ASP A 3 17.03 19.19 -10.17
CA ASP A 3 16.01 20.07 -9.61
C ASP A 3 15.29 19.35 -8.46
N ASN A 4 14.84 20.09 -7.44
CA ASN A 4 14.04 19.57 -6.32
C ASN A 4 14.73 18.59 -5.34
N PHE A 5 16.08 18.52 -5.28
CA PHE A 5 16.80 17.67 -4.31
C PHE A 5 16.55 18.07 -2.85
N GLN A 6 16.21 19.33 -2.63
CA GLN A 6 15.91 19.92 -1.33
C GLN A 6 14.46 19.66 -0.88
N ASN A 7 13.60 19.09 -1.74
CA ASN A 7 12.22 18.82 -1.36
C ASN A 7 12.11 17.46 -0.67
N TYR A 8 11.85 17.51 0.63
CA TYR A 8 11.68 16.32 1.48
C TYR A 8 10.22 15.97 1.73
N ILE A 9 9.27 16.80 1.28
CA ILE A 9 7.83 16.56 1.41
C ILE A 9 7.46 15.38 0.49
N PRO A 10 6.90 14.28 1.03
CA PRO A 10 6.60 13.09 0.23
C PRO A 10 5.59 13.35 -0.89
N VAL A 11 4.58 14.20 -0.66
CA VAL A 11 3.53 14.53 -1.64
C VAL A 11 4.11 15.23 -2.86
N ASP A 12 4.94 16.24 -2.66
CA ASP A 12 5.55 16.99 -3.76
C ASP A 12 6.53 16.16 -4.58
N ARG A 13 7.14 15.14 -3.97
CA ARG A 13 7.98 14.16 -4.69
C ARG A 13 7.17 13.15 -5.47
N TYR A 14 5.92 12.93 -5.09
CA TYR A 14 5.05 11.94 -5.70
C TYR A 14 4.50 12.41 -7.05
N SER A 15 4.11 13.68 -7.16
CA SER A 15 3.63 14.26 -8.42
C SER A 15 3.93 15.75 -8.47
N ILE A 16 4.01 16.31 -9.68
CA ILE A 16 4.18 17.75 -9.91
C ILE A 16 2.90 18.54 -9.59
N SER A 17 1.75 17.88 -9.45
CA SER A 17 0.48 18.51 -9.06
C SER A 17 -0.34 17.57 -8.19
N ASN A 18 -0.62 18.00 -6.96
CA ASN A 18 -1.35 17.23 -5.96
C ASN A 18 -2.45 18.07 -5.30
N SER A 19 -3.51 17.39 -4.88
CA SER A 19 -4.50 17.89 -3.94
C SER A 19 -4.38 17.11 -2.63
N TRP A 20 -4.24 17.81 -1.52
CA TRP A 20 -4.02 17.25 -0.18
C TRP A 20 -4.56 18.22 0.87
N LEU A 21 -4.73 17.75 2.11
CA LEU A 21 -5.39 18.53 3.18
C LEU A 21 -4.48 19.56 3.86
N GLY A 22 -3.23 19.70 3.41
CA GLY A 22 -2.27 20.66 3.95
C GLY A 22 -1.55 20.23 5.23
N ASN A 23 -1.86 19.03 5.76
CA ASN A 23 -1.15 18.42 6.88
C ASN A 23 -0.24 17.27 6.38
N ILE A 24 1.01 17.17 6.83
CA ILE A 24 1.91 16.09 6.38
C ILE A 24 1.37 14.73 6.85
N GLY A 25 1.34 13.76 5.92
CA GLY A 25 0.74 12.44 6.12
C GLY A 25 -0.74 12.38 5.76
N SER A 26 -1.41 13.51 5.51
CA SER A 26 -2.83 13.52 5.15
C SER A 26 -3.12 12.84 3.81
N ALA A 27 -4.37 12.43 3.63
CA ALA A 27 -4.82 11.92 2.34
C ALA A 27 -4.46 12.89 1.22
N SER A 28 -3.80 12.37 0.19
CA SER A 28 -3.33 13.15 -0.95
C SER A 28 -3.61 12.40 -2.24
N LYS A 29 -3.84 13.15 -3.31
CA LYS A 29 -4.14 12.61 -4.63
C LYS A 29 -3.44 13.45 -5.68
N SER A 30 -2.74 12.79 -6.59
CA SER A 30 -2.18 13.45 -7.77
C SER A 30 -3.32 13.95 -8.66
N ASN A 31 -3.20 15.16 -9.22
CA ASN A 31 -4.16 15.68 -10.21
C ASN A 31 -3.92 15.14 -11.62
N ILE A 32 -2.81 14.41 -11.82
CA ILE A 32 -2.41 13.87 -13.12
C ILE A 32 -3.07 12.50 -13.33
N ARG A 33 -3.94 12.43 -14.34
CA ARG A 33 -4.72 11.24 -14.68
C ARG A 33 -3.86 10.01 -15.00
N PHE A 34 -2.73 10.20 -15.68
CA PHE A 34 -1.85 9.10 -16.11
C PHE A 34 -1.20 8.40 -14.91
N THR A 35 -0.73 9.18 -13.95
CA THR A 35 -0.15 8.72 -12.68
C THR A 35 -1.19 7.94 -11.87
N GLN A 36 -2.44 8.42 -11.80
CA GLN A 36 -3.53 7.73 -11.09
C GLN A 36 -3.87 6.33 -11.64
N GLN A 37 -3.69 6.06 -12.95
CA GLN A 37 -4.07 4.77 -13.55
C GLN A 37 -3.09 3.64 -13.22
N GLU A 38 -1.80 3.94 -13.06
CA GLU A 38 -0.81 2.96 -12.59
C GLU A 38 -0.93 2.69 -11.08
N GLU A 39 -1.52 3.63 -10.33
CA GLU A 39 -1.43 3.68 -8.87
C GLU A 39 -2.67 3.19 -8.13
N ASN A 40 -3.83 3.13 -8.80
CA ASN A 40 -5.01 2.51 -8.21
C ASN A 40 -4.74 1.01 -8.08
N ARG A 41 -4.43 0.54 -6.86
CA ARG A 41 -4.62 -0.87 -6.56
C ARG A 41 -6.12 -1.10 -6.70
N PRO A 42 -6.57 -1.92 -7.67
CA PRO A 42 -7.98 -2.24 -7.79
C PRO A 42 -8.46 -2.98 -6.54
N ASP A 43 -7.52 -3.58 -5.81
CA ASP A 43 -7.82 -4.42 -4.68
C ASP A 43 -8.23 -3.57 -3.46
N PHE A 44 -7.34 -2.84 -2.76
CA PHE A 44 -7.74 -2.11 -1.54
C PHE A 44 -7.84 -0.58 -1.71
N ILE A 45 -9.03 -0.06 -2.03
CA ILE A 45 -9.21 1.35 -2.39
C ILE A 45 -8.79 2.40 -1.34
N PHE A 46 -8.73 2.05 -0.05
CA PHE A 46 -8.50 3.03 1.02
C PHE A 46 -7.02 3.35 1.26
N ASP A 47 -6.09 2.59 0.70
CA ASP A 47 -4.65 2.88 0.78
C ASP A 47 -4.19 3.90 -0.27
N ASN A 48 -4.95 4.03 -1.37
CA ASN A 48 -4.58 4.82 -2.54
C ASN A 48 -4.30 6.29 -2.20
N ASN A 49 -5.02 6.86 -1.22
CA ASN A 49 -4.83 8.25 -0.80
C ASN A 49 -3.60 8.47 0.11
N TYR A 50 -2.96 7.39 0.59
CA TYR A 50 -1.78 7.45 1.47
C TYR A 50 -0.49 6.98 0.77
N ARG A 51 -0.55 6.69 -0.53
CA ARG A 51 0.56 6.18 -1.35
C ARG A 51 1.88 6.94 -1.24
N PRO A 52 1.93 8.28 -1.16
CA PRO A 52 3.19 9.00 -1.03
C PRO A 52 3.94 8.67 0.28
N TYR A 53 3.21 8.20 1.28
CA TYR A 53 3.73 8.00 2.62
C TYR A 53 3.96 6.52 2.97
N VAL A 54 3.16 5.60 2.46
CA VAL A 54 3.31 4.17 2.77
C VAL A 54 4.47 3.50 2.02
N PHE A 55 5.07 2.47 2.62
CA PHE A 55 5.90 1.54 1.85
C PHE A 55 5.00 0.55 1.12
N SER A 56 5.33 0.21 -0.14
CA SER A 56 4.64 -0.82 -0.91
C SER A 56 5.61 -1.89 -1.38
N GLN A 57 5.10 -3.11 -1.61
CA GLN A 57 5.89 -4.20 -2.18
C GLN A 57 6.42 -3.86 -3.58
N GLU A 58 5.60 -3.18 -4.39
CA GLU A 58 5.93 -2.74 -5.76
C GLU A 58 7.20 -1.86 -5.79
N ASN A 59 7.40 -1.05 -4.76
CA ASN A 59 8.53 -0.12 -4.62
C ASN A 59 9.61 -0.65 -3.65
N GLN A 60 9.65 -1.97 -3.42
CA GLN A 60 10.66 -2.58 -2.59
C GLN A 60 12.03 -2.54 -3.28
N VAL A 61 13.01 -1.99 -2.57
CA VAL A 61 14.42 -1.95 -3.02
C VAL A 61 15.25 -2.88 -2.15
N PHE A 62 16.00 -3.78 -2.77
CA PHE A 62 17.00 -4.61 -2.10
C PHE A 62 18.39 -4.04 -2.37
N TYR A 63 19.23 -4.00 -1.34
CA TYR A 63 20.55 -3.38 -1.42
C TYR A 63 21.65 -4.44 -1.49
N HIS A 64 22.78 -4.05 -2.08
CA HIS A 64 24.02 -4.81 -2.02
C HIS A 64 25.18 -3.82 -1.86
N SER A 65 25.52 -3.50 -0.62
CA SER A 65 26.48 -2.44 -0.29
C SER A 65 27.87 -3.00 0.05
N LYS A 66 28.95 -2.36 -0.43
CA LYS A 66 30.32 -2.78 -0.09
C LYS A 66 30.64 -2.56 1.40
N SER A 67 30.05 -1.54 1.99
CA SER A 67 30.19 -1.17 3.41
C SER A 67 28.80 -0.98 4.03
N PRO A 68 28.67 -1.06 5.37
CA PRO A 68 27.45 -0.65 6.05
C PRO A 68 27.07 0.78 5.65
N PHE A 69 25.81 0.98 5.30
CA PHE A 69 25.26 2.25 4.89
C PHE A 69 24.10 2.63 5.79
N PHE A 70 24.11 3.88 6.23
CA PHE A 70 23.11 4.46 7.10
C PHE A 70 22.76 5.86 6.62
N ASN A 71 21.47 6.14 6.51
CA ASN A 71 20.96 7.42 6.06
C ASN A 71 19.75 7.78 6.90
N ILE A 72 19.84 8.90 7.62
CA ILE A 72 18.73 9.49 8.36
C ILE A 72 18.39 10.84 7.73
N HIS A 73 17.11 11.07 7.53
CA HIS A 73 16.54 12.37 7.24
C HIS A 73 15.53 12.69 8.33
N TRP A 74 15.74 13.80 9.04
CA TRP A 74 14.79 14.31 10.02
C TRP A 74 14.44 15.75 9.67
N THR A 75 13.15 16.02 9.60
CA THR A 75 12.59 17.35 9.35
C THR A 75 11.54 17.62 10.42
N THR A 76 11.57 18.82 10.97
CA THR A 76 10.62 19.29 11.97
C THR A 76 10.17 20.70 11.60
N SER A 77 8.96 21.08 12.02
CA SER A 77 8.37 22.39 11.80
C SER A 77 8.37 23.23 13.08
N SER A 78 7.69 24.38 13.04
CA SER A 78 7.57 25.32 14.17
C SER A 78 6.79 24.74 15.35
N LYS A 79 6.91 25.36 16.54
CA LYS A 79 6.22 24.90 17.76
C LYS A 79 4.68 24.93 17.68
N THR A 80 4.11 25.79 16.84
CA THR A 80 2.65 25.94 16.71
C THR A 80 2.05 24.87 15.79
N ARG A 81 2.72 24.59 14.67
CA ARG A 81 2.42 23.49 13.75
C ARG A 81 3.49 22.41 13.89
N ASP A 82 3.36 21.60 14.93
CA ASP A 82 4.31 20.52 15.21
C ASP A 82 4.15 19.41 14.16
N GLU A 83 5.00 19.46 13.14
CA GLU A 83 5.12 18.46 12.08
C GLU A 83 6.51 17.85 12.15
N ASN A 84 6.59 16.54 12.32
CA ASN A 84 7.81 15.78 12.45
C ASN A 84 7.82 14.66 11.43
N GLN A 85 8.88 14.61 10.62
CA GLN A 85 9.12 13.55 9.66
C GLN A 85 10.52 12.97 9.88
N LEU A 86 10.58 11.68 10.16
CA LEU A 86 11.83 10.92 10.27
C LEU A 86 11.80 9.81 9.23
N TYR A 87 12.85 9.74 8.42
CA TYR A 87 13.13 8.62 7.54
C TYR A 87 14.52 8.08 7.88
N ALA A 88 14.62 6.76 8.05
CA ALA A 88 15.87 6.09 8.29
C ALA A 88 16.01 4.88 7.37
N LEU A 89 17.18 4.74 6.74
CA LEU A 89 17.58 3.59 5.96
C LEU A 89 18.89 3.05 6.52
N TYR A 90 18.88 1.76 6.82
CA TYR A 90 20.05 0.99 7.22
C TYR A 90 20.21 -0.21 6.30
N THR A 91 21.43 -0.50 5.86
CA THR A 91 21.74 -1.71 5.09
C THR A 91 23.20 -2.13 5.29
N GLN A 92 23.44 -3.42 5.41
CA GLN A 92 24.80 -3.97 5.45
C GLN A 92 24.88 -5.35 4.80
N ASN A 93 25.99 -5.61 4.11
CA ASN A 93 26.36 -6.95 3.69
C ASN A 93 27.04 -7.68 4.85
N ILE A 94 26.43 -8.75 5.37
CA ILE A 94 27.05 -9.63 6.38
C ILE A 94 28.20 -10.41 5.74
N ASN A 95 28.04 -10.79 4.47
CA ASN A 95 29.08 -11.40 3.65
C ASN A 95 28.86 -11.06 2.17
N LYS A 96 29.69 -11.61 1.28
CA LYS A 96 29.61 -11.37 -0.18
C LYS A 96 28.27 -11.77 -0.83
N LYS A 97 27.46 -12.59 -0.17
CA LYS A 97 26.21 -13.15 -0.69
C LYS A 97 24.98 -12.64 0.06
N LEU A 98 25.09 -12.32 1.34
CA LEU A 98 23.98 -11.99 2.23
C LEU A 98 23.99 -10.50 2.63
N ASN A 99 22.91 -9.80 2.34
CA ASN A 99 22.60 -8.44 2.77
C ASN A 99 21.36 -8.43 3.66
N VAL A 100 21.40 -7.56 4.67
CA VAL A 100 20.25 -7.25 5.52
C VAL A 100 20.08 -5.75 5.58
N GLY A 101 18.85 -5.28 5.74
CA GLY A 101 18.58 -3.89 5.96
C GLY A 101 17.19 -3.62 6.49
N MET A 102 16.95 -2.35 6.81
CA MET A 102 15.69 -1.87 7.33
C MET A 102 15.45 -0.44 6.85
N ARG A 103 14.24 -0.19 6.36
CA ARG A 103 13.69 1.15 6.17
C ARG A 103 12.69 1.45 7.28
N TYR A 104 12.69 2.68 7.73
CA TYR A 104 11.79 3.17 8.77
C TYR A 104 11.33 4.58 8.42
N LYS A 105 10.04 4.83 8.58
CA LYS A 105 9.43 6.14 8.37
C LYS A 105 8.47 6.42 9.54
N LEU A 106 8.57 7.62 10.07
CA LEU A 106 7.70 8.16 11.10
C LEU A 106 7.24 9.53 10.64
N ILE A 107 5.94 9.75 10.60
CA ILE A 107 5.34 11.07 10.38
C ILE A 107 4.42 11.35 11.55
N SER A 108 4.52 12.52 12.14
CA SER A 108 3.62 12.99 13.18
C SER A 108 3.29 14.44 12.89
N SER A 109 2.02 14.78 12.82
CA SER A 109 1.61 16.10 12.36
C SER A 109 0.36 16.54 13.12
N LYS A 110 0.45 17.60 13.92
CA LYS A 110 -0.67 18.07 14.74
C LYS A 110 -1.86 18.58 13.90
N GLY A 111 -1.58 19.14 12.73
CA GLY A 111 -2.57 19.86 11.93
C GLY A 111 -2.80 21.29 12.40
N GLU A 112 -3.49 22.08 11.59
CA GLU A 112 -3.79 23.50 11.85
C GLU A 112 -5.05 23.67 12.72
N PHE A 113 -6.00 22.75 12.57
CA PHE A 113 -7.28 22.76 13.29
C PHE A 113 -7.31 21.66 14.34
N ASP A 114 -8.18 21.81 15.33
CA ASP A 114 -8.45 20.75 16.30
C ASP A 114 -8.96 19.46 15.62
N ASN A 115 -8.71 18.31 16.25
CA ASN A 115 -9.03 16.97 15.74
C ASN A 115 -8.50 16.70 14.30
N SER A 116 -7.29 17.19 13.98
CA SER A 116 -6.63 17.01 12.68
C SER A 116 -5.25 16.34 12.79
N LEU A 117 -5.00 15.65 13.91
CA LEU A 117 -3.72 14.99 14.18
C LEU A 117 -3.51 13.78 13.26
N ILE A 118 -2.30 13.65 12.76
CA ILE A 118 -1.85 12.54 11.92
C ILE A 118 -0.65 11.88 12.55
N SER A 119 -0.67 10.56 12.61
CA SER A 119 0.45 9.74 13.07
C SER A 119 0.62 8.54 12.15
N GLU A 120 1.79 8.45 11.52
CA GLU A 120 2.18 7.34 10.68
C GLU A 120 3.44 6.69 11.21
N HIS A 121 3.43 5.36 11.19
CA HIS A 121 4.55 4.55 11.60
C HIS A 121 4.72 3.37 10.64
N SER A 122 5.77 3.45 9.83
CA SER A 122 6.00 2.53 8.72
C SER A 122 7.38 1.88 8.87
N MET A 123 7.44 0.55 8.78
CA MET A 123 8.69 -0.21 8.87
C MET A 123 8.79 -1.22 7.74
N ASN A 124 10.02 -1.42 7.26
CA ASN A 124 10.30 -2.39 6.22
C ASN A 124 11.68 -3.03 6.42
N PRO A 125 11.79 -4.09 7.23
CA PRO A 125 12.97 -4.95 7.23
C PRO A 125 13.01 -5.81 5.96
N PHE A 126 14.21 -6.00 5.43
CA PHE A 126 14.45 -6.81 4.25
C PHE A 126 15.78 -7.56 4.33
N ILE A 127 15.85 -8.65 3.56
CA ILE A 127 17.01 -9.52 3.44
C ILE A 127 17.15 -9.93 1.98
N SER A 128 18.39 -9.96 1.49
CA SER A 128 18.70 -10.51 0.18
C SER A 128 19.91 -11.44 0.27
N TYR A 129 19.79 -12.59 -0.37
CA TYR A 129 20.85 -13.55 -0.52
C TYR A 129 21.03 -13.85 -2.01
N ILE A 130 22.23 -13.65 -2.53
CA ILE A 130 22.58 -13.89 -3.93
C ILE A 130 23.73 -14.89 -3.95
N GLY A 131 23.37 -16.16 -4.17
CA GLY A 131 24.31 -17.25 -4.35
C GLY A 131 24.54 -17.61 -5.83
N GLU A 132 25.39 -18.60 -6.07
CA GLU A 132 25.64 -19.11 -7.43
C GLU A 132 24.46 -19.92 -7.97
N ARG A 133 23.84 -20.75 -7.12
CA ARG A 133 22.71 -21.62 -7.48
C ARG A 133 21.37 -21.16 -6.93
N TYR A 134 21.38 -20.47 -5.79
CA TYR A 134 20.16 -20.07 -5.10
C TYR A 134 20.23 -18.59 -4.77
N SER A 135 19.14 -17.88 -5.04
CA SER A 135 18.97 -16.49 -4.66
C SER A 135 17.61 -16.34 -3.97
N ILE A 136 17.54 -15.53 -2.91
CA ILE A 136 16.29 -15.21 -2.24
C ILE A 136 16.28 -13.73 -1.87
N HIS A 137 15.15 -13.08 -2.09
CA HIS A 137 14.86 -11.72 -1.67
C HIS A 137 13.59 -11.77 -0.84
N ALA A 138 13.63 -11.29 0.40
CA ALA A 138 12.47 -11.28 1.28
C ALA A 138 12.33 -9.94 1.98
N SER A 139 11.11 -9.44 2.06
CA SER A 139 10.79 -8.18 2.73
C SER A 139 9.48 -8.29 3.47
N PHE A 140 9.43 -7.66 4.63
CA PHE A 140 8.21 -7.46 5.38
C PHE A 140 7.95 -5.96 5.44
N ILE A 141 6.70 -5.54 5.25
CA ILE A 141 6.27 -4.15 5.39
C ILE A 141 5.17 -4.13 6.44
N ARG A 142 5.23 -3.15 7.32
CA ARG A 142 4.12 -2.80 8.20
C ARG A 142 3.96 -1.29 8.19
N ASN A 143 2.85 -0.83 7.65
CA ASN A 143 2.43 0.56 7.75
C ASN A 143 1.28 0.65 8.77
N LYS A 144 1.36 1.62 9.68
CA LYS A 144 0.27 1.99 10.57
C LYS A 144 0.02 3.47 10.38
N PHE A 145 -1.20 3.83 10.07
CA PHE A 145 -1.63 5.20 9.89
C PHE A 145 -2.80 5.50 10.81
N LYS A 146 -2.75 6.60 11.54
CA LYS A 146 -3.86 7.16 12.32
C LYS A 146 -4.06 8.60 11.86
N SER A 147 -5.29 8.93 11.52
CA SER A 147 -5.72 10.30 11.28
C SER A 147 -6.92 10.59 12.14
N GLU A 148 -6.89 11.71 12.81
CA GLU A 148 -8.08 12.36 13.34
C GLU A 148 -8.77 13.12 12.20
N GLU A 149 -10.10 13.14 12.24
CA GLU A 149 -10.93 13.68 11.18
C GLU A 149 -11.90 14.72 11.76
N ASN A 150 -11.62 15.99 11.50
CA ASN A 150 -12.41 17.10 12.05
C ASN A 150 -13.77 17.32 11.38
N GLY A 151 -14.03 16.66 10.24
CA GLY A 151 -15.28 16.80 9.48
C GLY A 151 -15.50 18.17 8.83
N GLY A 152 -14.52 19.07 8.90
CA GLY A 152 -14.66 20.48 8.56
C GLY A 152 -14.87 21.39 9.78
N ILE A 153 -14.92 22.69 9.54
CA ILE A 153 -15.01 23.72 10.60
C ILE A 153 -16.38 24.40 10.54
N ASN A 154 -16.99 24.63 11.70
CA ASN A 154 -18.31 25.27 11.77
C ASN A 154 -18.29 26.76 11.44
N HIS A 155 -17.28 27.49 11.91
CA HIS A 155 -17.16 28.94 11.83
C HIS A 155 -15.70 29.37 12.07
N LEU A 156 -15.18 30.27 11.23
CA LEU A 156 -13.81 30.81 11.32
C LEU A 156 -13.76 32.27 11.83
N GLY A 157 -14.86 32.79 12.36
CA GLY A 157 -15.00 34.20 12.68
C GLY A 157 -15.50 35.02 11.49
N THR A 158 -15.38 36.34 11.61
CA THR A 158 -15.61 37.29 10.51
C THR A 158 -14.29 37.99 10.17
N ASP A 159 -14.19 38.63 9.01
CA ASP A 159 -12.97 39.33 8.56
C ASP A 159 -12.40 40.32 9.61
N ASN A 160 -13.27 40.88 10.46
CA ASN A 160 -12.89 41.83 11.51
C ASN A 160 -12.55 41.17 12.85
N THR A 161 -12.93 39.91 13.07
CA THR A 161 -12.65 39.12 14.27
C THR A 161 -12.40 37.66 13.90
N PRO A 162 -11.25 37.35 13.28
CA PRO A 162 -10.92 35.99 12.89
C PRO A 162 -10.69 35.13 14.14
N VAL A 163 -11.17 33.88 14.09
CA VAL A 163 -10.87 32.88 15.11
C VAL A 163 -9.56 32.21 14.72
N GLU A 164 -8.60 32.10 15.65
CA GLU A 164 -7.38 31.35 15.36
C GLU A 164 -7.74 29.89 15.07
N PRO A 165 -7.08 29.24 14.09
CA PRO A 165 -7.46 27.89 13.66
C PRO A 165 -7.49 26.83 14.78
N GLU A 166 -6.64 26.95 15.80
CA GLU A 166 -6.61 26.04 16.96
C GLU A 166 -7.87 26.16 17.85
N PHE A 167 -8.58 27.28 17.80
CA PHE A 167 -9.83 27.51 18.55
C PHE A 167 -11.09 27.35 17.69
N ALA A 168 -10.93 27.07 16.39
CA ALA A 168 -12.06 26.84 15.51
C ALA A 168 -12.71 25.50 15.85
N THR A 169 -14.04 25.47 15.98
CA THR A 169 -14.74 24.27 16.43
C THR A 169 -14.95 23.29 15.26
N PRO A 170 -14.43 22.06 15.36
CA PRO A 170 -14.61 21.07 14.31
C PRO A 170 -16.03 20.49 14.33
N LEU A 171 -16.51 20.02 13.17
CA LEU A 171 -17.82 19.37 13.05
C LEU A 171 -17.84 17.96 13.66
N MET A 172 -16.66 17.33 13.73
CA MET A 172 -16.41 16.03 14.36
C MET A 172 -15.25 16.18 15.34
N THR A 173 -15.51 15.97 16.63
CA THR A 173 -14.53 16.21 17.70
C THR A 173 -13.81 14.94 18.15
N THR A 174 -14.40 13.77 17.92
CA THR A 174 -13.88 12.46 18.38
C THR A 174 -13.64 11.45 17.27
N ALA A 175 -13.78 11.88 16.01
CA ALA A 175 -13.66 10.98 14.89
C ALA A 175 -12.20 10.71 14.51
N SER A 176 -11.91 9.44 14.23
CA SER A 176 -10.59 9.01 13.76
C SER A 176 -10.68 7.82 12.79
N SER A 177 -9.77 7.83 11.81
CA SER A 177 -9.48 6.70 10.93
C SER A 177 -8.14 6.08 11.31
N VAL A 178 -8.11 4.76 11.44
CA VAL A 178 -6.90 3.97 11.60
C VAL A 178 -6.79 2.97 10.47
N TYR A 179 -5.64 2.99 9.80
CA TYR A 179 -5.30 2.07 8.73
C TYR A 179 -4.05 1.25 9.09
N TYR A 180 -4.12 -0.03 8.81
CA TYR A 180 -3.01 -0.98 8.95
C TYR A 180 -2.80 -1.68 7.63
N ASP A 181 -1.55 -1.74 7.22
CA ASP A 181 -1.07 -2.50 6.06
C ASP A 181 0.05 -3.40 6.53
N ARG A 182 -0.05 -4.69 6.23
CA ARG A 182 0.99 -5.68 6.48
C ARG A 182 1.21 -6.46 5.21
N SER A 183 2.41 -6.32 4.67
CA SER A 183 2.80 -7.03 3.48
C SER A 183 4.00 -7.92 3.75
N PHE A 184 4.00 -9.11 3.16
CA PHE A 184 5.13 -10.01 3.17
C PHE A 184 5.40 -10.49 1.75
N PHE A 185 6.63 -10.32 1.30
CA PHE A 185 7.07 -10.64 -0.04
C PHE A 185 8.31 -11.52 0.01
N VAL A 186 8.31 -12.60 -0.77
CA VAL A 186 9.45 -13.49 -0.93
C VAL A 186 9.59 -13.88 -2.40
N SER A 187 10.75 -13.61 -2.98
CA SER A 187 11.15 -14.07 -4.31
C SER A 187 12.34 -15.00 -4.19
N GLN A 188 12.18 -16.24 -4.66
CA GLN A 188 13.19 -17.28 -4.65
C GLN A 188 13.52 -17.68 -6.08
N GLU A 189 14.80 -17.87 -6.34
CA GLU A 189 15.32 -18.35 -7.61
C GLU A 189 16.27 -19.52 -7.33
N TYR A 190 16.02 -20.66 -7.97
CA TYR A 190 16.95 -21.79 -7.96
C TYR A 190 17.38 -22.14 -9.38
N LYS A 191 18.68 -22.05 -9.65
CA LYS A 191 19.31 -22.31 -10.94
C LYS A 191 19.79 -23.76 -11.02
N PHE A 192 19.28 -24.47 -12.02
CA PHE A 192 19.76 -25.79 -12.39
C PHE A 192 20.92 -25.67 -13.36
N GLY A 193 21.90 -26.55 -13.22
CA GLY A 193 23.10 -26.50 -14.04
C GLY A 193 24.22 -27.38 -13.50
N PHE A 194 25.37 -27.27 -14.14
CA PHE A 194 26.57 -28.00 -13.76
C PHE A 194 27.77 -27.05 -13.65
N THR A 195 28.66 -27.37 -12.73
CA THR A 195 29.90 -26.62 -12.53
C THR A 195 30.93 -27.13 -13.51
N LYS A 196 31.42 -26.28 -14.41
CA LYS A 196 32.51 -26.61 -15.33
C LYS A 196 33.81 -26.00 -14.81
N LYS A 197 34.85 -26.81 -14.68
CA LYS A 197 36.21 -26.32 -14.43
C LYS A 197 36.79 -25.81 -15.75
N ILE A 198 37.23 -24.57 -15.76
CA ILE A 198 37.97 -23.95 -16.87
C ILE A 198 39.40 -23.81 -16.41
N VAL A 199 40.32 -24.37 -17.19
CA VAL A 199 41.77 -24.21 -16.98
C VAL A 199 42.15 -22.90 -17.66
N ILE A 200 42.61 -21.92 -16.88
CA ILE A 200 43.01 -20.59 -17.39
C ILE A 200 44.51 -20.60 -17.72
N ASN A 201 45.30 -21.37 -16.98
CA ASN A 201 46.74 -21.62 -17.18
C ASN A 201 47.11 -23.02 -16.65
N ASP A 202 48.34 -23.50 -16.92
CA ASP A 202 48.84 -24.85 -16.58
C ASP A 202 48.59 -25.32 -15.13
N SER A 203 48.35 -24.40 -14.18
CA SER A 203 48.08 -24.73 -12.76
C SER A 203 46.86 -24.04 -12.14
N THR A 204 46.13 -23.18 -12.86
CA THR A 204 44.98 -22.45 -12.31
C THR A 204 43.68 -22.92 -12.94
N THR A 205 42.81 -23.52 -12.12
CA THR A 205 41.45 -23.92 -12.51
C THR A 205 40.42 -23.04 -11.81
N GLU A 206 39.57 -22.36 -12.59
CA GLU A 206 38.37 -21.68 -12.07
C GLU A 206 37.13 -22.51 -12.35
N SER A 207 36.27 -22.64 -11.35
CA SER A 207 34.97 -23.29 -11.50
C SER A 207 33.91 -22.26 -11.86
N THR A 208 33.27 -22.41 -13.02
CA THR A 208 32.13 -21.58 -13.44
C THR A 208 30.86 -22.41 -13.54
N PHE A 209 29.77 -21.90 -12.96
CA PHE A 209 28.47 -22.56 -13.04
C PHE A 209 27.80 -22.27 -14.39
N ARG A 210 27.35 -23.32 -15.08
CA ARG A 210 26.61 -23.22 -16.35
C ARG A 210 25.15 -23.58 -16.12
N GLU A 211 24.29 -22.58 -16.23
CA GLU A 211 22.83 -22.71 -16.11
C GLU A 211 22.22 -23.45 -17.31
N ILE A 212 21.27 -24.35 -17.02
CA ILE A 212 20.42 -25.05 -17.99
C ILE A 212 18.94 -24.66 -17.87
N GLY A 213 18.57 -23.99 -16.78
CA GLY A 213 17.25 -23.47 -16.51
C GLY A 213 17.16 -23.05 -15.05
N ARG A 214 16.07 -22.40 -14.68
CA ARG A 214 15.82 -21.97 -13.31
C ARG A 214 14.34 -22.03 -12.99
N ILE A 215 14.06 -22.28 -11.72
CA ILE A 215 12.73 -22.13 -11.15
C ILE A 215 12.68 -20.85 -10.34
N ASN A 216 11.63 -20.06 -10.55
CA ASN A 216 11.35 -18.85 -9.80
C ASN A 216 10.05 -19.04 -9.04
N HIS A 217 10.07 -18.78 -7.75
CA HIS A 217 8.89 -18.83 -6.89
C HIS A 217 8.72 -17.46 -6.24
N VAL A 218 7.55 -16.85 -6.42
CA VAL A 218 7.21 -15.56 -5.81
C VAL A 218 5.98 -15.76 -4.94
N PHE A 219 6.12 -15.45 -3.67
CA PHE A 219 5.05 -15.43 -2.70
C PHE A 219 4.81 -13.98 -2.25
N SER A 220 3.56 -13.55 -2.32
CA SER A 220 3.10 -12.28 -1.77
C SER A 220 1.92 -12.52 -0.83
N TYR A 221 1.92 -11.83 0.30
CA TYR A 221 0.81 -11.77 1.22
C TYR A 221 0.56 -10.33 1.62
N ASP A 222 -0.66 -9.85 1.46
CA ASP A 222 -1.10 -8.52 1.88
C ASP A 222 -2.28 -8.65 2.83
N ASP A 223 -2.22 -7.99 3.98
CA ASP A 223 -3.27 -7.92 5.01
C ASP A 223 -3.50 -6.45 5.36
N ASN A 224 -4.64 -5.94 4.90
CA ASN A 224 -5.02 -4.55 5.03
C ASN A 224 -6.27 -4.45 5.90
N TYR A 225 -6.28 -3.47 6.79
CA TYR A 225 -7.38 -3.25 7.71
C TYR A 225 -7.57 -1.77 7.96
N ARG A 226 -8.78 -1.27 7.72
CA ARG A 226 -9.17 0.10 8.05
C ARG A 226 -10.30 0.07 9.06
N VAL A 227 -10.23 0.99 10.03
CA VAL A 227 -11.31 1.30 10.96
C VAL A 227 -11.53 2.79 10.95
N PHE A 228 -12.78 3.19 10.81
CA PHE A 228 -13.22 4.54 11.13
C PHE A 228 -14.08 4.46 12.40
N ALA A 229 -13.89 5.37 13.34
CA ALA A 229 -14.72 5.44 14.53
C ALA A 229 -14.92 6.89 14.95
N ASP A 230 -16.16 7.23 15.30
CA ASP A 230 -16.54 8.46 16.00
C ASP A 230 -17.31 8.10 17.26
N GLU A 231 -16.75 8.45 18.43
CA GLU A 231 -17.29 8.10 19.74
C GLU A 231 -18.49 8.97 20.14
N ASN A 232 -18.62 10.18 19.58
CA ASN A 232 -19.72 11.11 19.85
C ASN A 232 -20.21 11.73 18.53
N PRO A 233 -20.86 10.95 17.66
CA PRO A 233 -21.39 11.46 16.40
C PRO A 233 -22.53 12.45 16.68
N ILE A 234 -22.41 13.67 16.16
CA ILE A 234 -23.42 14.73 16.31
C ILE A 234 -24.23 14.84 15.02
N LYS A 235 -25.56 14.78 15.14
CA LYS A 235 -26.48 14.96 14.01
C LYS A 235 -26.43 16.40 13.53
N LYS A 236 -26.36 16.58 12.22
CA LYS A 236 -26.28 17.89 11.58
C LYS A 236 -27.51 18.73 11.91
N THR A 237 -27.28 19.88 12.52
CA THR A 237 -28.29 20.90 12.80
C THR A 237 -27.77 22.25 12.33
N ILE A 238 -28.62 23.06 11.72
CA ILE A 238 -28.26 24.43 11.30
C ILE A 238 -29.11 25.38 12.13
N THR A 239 -28.46 26.16 12.99
CA THR A 239 -29.12 27.19 13.81
C THR A 239 -28.49 28.53 13.47
N GLU A 240 -29.31 29.51 13.08
CA GLU A 240 -28.85 30.87 12.72
C GLU A 240 -27.70 30.88 11.68
N GLY A 241 -27.70 29.93 10.75
CA GLY A 241 -26.69 29.81 9.69
C GLY A 241 -25.38 29.12 10.11
N VAL A 242 -25.25 28.70 11.37
CA VAL A 242 -24.10 27.93 11.87
C VAL A 242 -24.45 26.45 11.89
N GLN A 243 -23.63 25.63 11.22
CA GLN A 243 -23.76 24.19 11.24
C GLN A 243 -23.13 23.60 12.50
N THR A 244 -23.85 22.76 13.21
CA THR A 244 -23.35 21.90 14.27
C THR A 244 -23.52 20.44 13.86
N GLY A 245 -22.49 19.61 14.08
CA GLY A 245 -22.49 18.21 13.69
C GLY A 245 -22.31 17.95 12.19
N TYR A 246 -21.87 16.73 11.88
CA TYR A 246 -21.52 16.31 10.52
C TYR A 246 -22.57 15.41 9.88
N TYR A 247 -23.22 14.55 10.66
CA TYR A 247 -24.01 13.44 10.14
C TYR A 247 -25.47 13.82 9.89
N ASP A 248 -25.99 13.63 8.67
CA ASP A 248 -27.43 13.72 8.40
C ASP A 248 -28.20 12.57 9.08
N THR A 249 -27.62 11.38 9.07
CA THR A 249 -28.14 10.16 9.73
C THR A 249 -26.97 9.43 10.40
N ILE A 250 -27.19 8.97 11.63
CA ILE A 250 -26.18 8.28 12.43
C ILE A 250 -26.44 6.77 12.39
N PHE A 251 -25.39 5.99 12.16
CA PHE A 251 -25.44 4.53 12.16
C PHE A 251 -24.70 4.01 13.39
N TYR A 252 -25.41 3.35 14.31
CA TYR A 252 -24.80 2.81 15.53
C TYR A 252 -24.41 1.34 15.34
N GLN A 253 -23.35 0.93 16.04
CA GLN A 253 -23.00 -0.48 16.13
C GLN A 253 -23.88 -1.16 17.20
N LEU A 254 -24.30 -2.40 16.94
CA LEU A 254 -25.23 -3.16 17.80
C LEU A 254 -24.80 -3.25 19.28
N ASP A 255 -23.48 -3.23 19.53
CA ASP A 255 -22.91 -3.45 20.85
C ASP A 255 -22.62 -2.13 21.61
N LYS A 256 -22.71 -0.97 20.94
CA LYS A 256 -22.45 0.36 21.52
C LYS A 256 -23.32 1.42 20.85
N LEU A 257 -24.37 1.85 21.56
CA LEU A 257 -25.41 2.77 21.07
C LEU A 257 -24.98 4.24 20.92
N ASN A 258 -23.72 4.58 21.20
CA ASN A 258 -23.24 5.96 21.19
C ASN A 258 -22.13 6.22 20.18
N GLU A 259 -21.56 5.19 19.53
CA GLU A 259 -20.46 5.36 18.56
C GLU A 259 -20.88 4.97 17.14
N THR A 260 -20.39 5.71 16.14
CA THR A 260 -20.42 5.29 14.73
C THR A 260 -19.09 4.67 14.39
N ARG A 261 -19.06 3.38 14.02
CA ARG A 261 -17.81 2.66 13.77
C ARG A 261 -17.92 1.76 12.55
N ASP A 262 -17.06 2.01 11.56
CA ASP A 262 -16.94 1.19 10.36
C ASP A 262 -15.58 0.50 10.32
N SER A 263 -15.54 -0.71 9.77
CA SER A 263 -14.30 -1.47 9.61
C SER A 263 -14.35 -2.38 8.40
N ILE A 264 -13.25 -2.40 7.67
CA ILE A 264 -13.05 -3.20 6.46
C ILE A 264 -11.69 -3.86 6.54
N LYS A 265 -11.66 -5.15 6.22
CA LYS A 265 -10.45 -5.97 6.15
C LYS A 265 -10.36 -6.60 4.78
N TYR A 266 -9.14 -6.62 4.25
CA TYR A 266 -8.77 -7.20 2.98
C TYR A 266 -7.53 -8.06 3.18
N ALA A 267 -7.57 -9.29 2.71
CA ALA A 267 -6.40 -10.16 2.69
C ALA A 267 -6.21 -10.74 1.29
N LYS A 268 -4.96 -10.78 0.81
CA LYS A 268 -4.60 -11.37 -0.47
C LYS A 268 -3.36 -12.23 -0.33
N ILE A 269 -3.43 -13.42 -0.92
CA ILE A 269 -2.32 -14.37 -1.02
C ILE A 269 -2.09 -14.64 -2.50
N GLU A 270 -0.86 -14.40 -2.97
CA GLU A 270 -0.42 -14.75 -4.31
C GLU A 270 0.76 -15.73 -4.23
N ASN A 271 0.64 -16.83 -4.97
CA ASN A 271 1.70 -17.79 -5.17
C ASN A 271 1.96 -17.91 -6.67
N SER A 272 3.15 -17.54 -7.10
CA SER A 272 3.56 -17.64 -8.50
C SER A 272 4.75 -18.57 -8.65
N LEU A 273 4.64 -19.50 -9.60
CA LEU A 273 5.69 -20.46 -9.91
C LEU A 273 5.99 -20.42 -11.41
N TYR A 274 7.26 -20.17 -11.73
CA TYR A 274 7.74 -20.05 -13.10
C TYR A 274 8.96 -20.93 -13.35
N TRP A 275 8.97 -21.59 -14.49
CA TRP A 275 10.14 -22.23 -15.06
C TRP A 275 10.69 -21.38 -16.20
N THR A 276 11.94 -20.94 -16.07
CA THR A 276 12.66 -20.24 -17.14
C THR A 276 13.69 -21.18 -17.74
N PHE A 277 13.60 -21.41 -19.05
CA PHE A 277 14.57 -22.19 -19.78
C PHE A 277 15.86 -21.40 -20.01
N LYS A 278 16.98 -22.12 -20.19
CA LYS A 278 18.26 -21.51 -20.56
C LYS A 278 18.10 -20.62 -21.79
N GLU A 279 18.65 -19.41 -21.70
CA GLU A 279 18.74 -18.51 -22.83
C GLU A 279 19.58 -19.13 -23.95
N ILE A 280 19.00 -19.26 -25.14
CA ILE A 280 19.70 -19.67 -26.36
C ILE A 280 20.43 -18.43 -26.87
N LYS A 281 21.76 -18.45 -26.91
CA LYS A 281 22.58 -17.37 -27.49
C LYS A 281 23.30 -17.87 -28.75
N LYS A 282 23.00 -17.26 -29.89
CA LYS A 282 23.66 -17.42 -31.19
C LYS A 282 24.13 -16.03 -31.67
N PRO A 283 25.10 -15.93 -32.60
CA PRO A 283 25.72 -14.65 -32.99
C PRO A 283 24.74 -13.53 -33.41
N ASN A 284 23.56 -13.89 -33.94
CA ASN A 284 22.55 -12.94 -34.41
C ASN A 284 21.18 -13.12 -33.69
N PHE A 285 21.12 -13.97 -32.67
CA PHE A 285 19.86 -14.31 -32.01
C PHE A 285 20.10 -14.64 -30.54
N SER A 286 19.37 -14.00 -29.64
CA SER A 286 19.17 -14.53 -28.30
C SER A 286 17.70 -14.73 -28.00
N GLY A 287 17.36 -15.80 -27.28
CA GLY A 287 15.97 -16.10 -26.96
C GLY A 287 15.82 -16.82 -25.65
N ARG A 288 14.76 -16.51 -24.91
CA ARG A 288 14.43 -17.11 -23.62
C ARG A 288 12.93 -17.34 -23.50
N LEU A 289 12.58 -18.54 -23.08
CA LEU A 289 11.20 -18.94 -22.81
C LEU A 289 11.00 -19.06 -21.29
N THR A 290 9.90 -18.51 -20.80
CA THR A 290 9.44 -18.69 -19.42
C THR A 290 7.99 -19.16 -19.45
N VAL A 291 7.67 -20.19 -18.67
CA VAL A 291 6.32 -20.73 -18.52
C VAL A 291 6.00 -20.87 -17.05
N GLY A 292 4.76 -20.62 -16.64
CA GLY A 292 4.39 -20.72 -15.24
C GLY A 292 2.95 -20.34 -14.98
N GLY A 293 2.60 -20.29 -13.71
CA GLY A 293 1.28 -19.87 -13.28
C GLY A 293 1.31 -19.13 -11.95
N THR A 294 0.27 -18.34 -11.74
CA THR A 294 -0.01 -17.61 -10.50
C THR A 294 -1.37 -18.03 -9.99
N MET A 295 -1.43 -18.35 -8.71
CA MET A 295 -2.67 -18.53 -7.97
C MET A 295 -2.82 -17.37 -7.00
N GLU A 296 -3.97 -16.70 -7.07
CA GLU A 296 -4.34 -15.57 -6.24
C GLU A 296 -5.62 -15.92 -5.46
N ASN A 297 -5.61 -15.67 -4.16
CA ASN A 297 -6.75 -15.85 -3.28
C ASN A 297 -6.97 -14.51 -2.57
N ILE A 298 -8.16 -13.93 -2.70
CA ILE A 298 -8.54 -12.64 -2.12
C ILE A 298 -9.72 -12.87 -1.18
N LYS A 299 -9.67 -12.23 -0.01
CA LYS A 299 -10.73 -12.27 0.99
C LYS A 299 -11.07 -10.86 1.49
N TRP A 300 -12.36 -10.56 1.52
CA TRP A 300 -12.92 -9.34 2.10
C TRP A 300 -13.75 -9.64 3.33
N LEU A 301 -13.68 -8.79 4.35
CA LEU A 301 -14.50 -8.87 5.56
C LEU A 301 -14.87 -7.46 6.02
N ASN A 302 -16.17 -7.23 6.25
CA ASN A 302 -16.69 -5.94 6.73
C ASN A 302 -17.48 -6.11 8.03
N SER A 303 -17.50 -5.06 8.86
CA SER A 303 -18.49 -4.94 9.94
C SER A 303 -19.88 -4.58 9.40
N VAL A 304 -20.92 -5.17 9.98
CA VAL A 304 -22.32 -4.85 9.67
C VAL A 304 -22.77 -3.65 10.51
N LEU A 305 -23.21 -2.59 9.85
CA LEU A 305 -23.81 -1.39 10.46
C LEU A 305 -25.35 -1.42 10.35
N LYS A 306 -26.06 -0.88 11.34
CA LYS A 306 -27.53 -0.66 11.26
C LYS A 306 -27.87 0.81 11.54
N PRO A 307 -28.86 1.39 10.83
CA PRO A 307 -29.31 2.75 11.09
C PRO A 307 -29.94 2.87 12.47
N ALA A 308 -29.76 4.01 13.12
CA ALA A 308 -30.52 4.37 14.31
C ALA A 308 -32.00 4.54 13.94
N VAL A 309 -32.90 3.81 14.60
CA VAL A 309 -34.34 4.07 14.49
C VAL A 309 -34.65 5.24 15.43
N ASP A 310 -34.88 6.42 14.88
CA ASP A 310 -35.31 7.60 15.64
C ASP A 310 -36.71 7.30 16.21
N SER A 311 -36.83 7.15 17.54
CA SER A 311 -38.07 6.72 18.21
C SER A 311 -39.21 7.74 18.24
N THR A 312 -39.13 8.82 17.46
CA THR A 312 -40.04 9.98 17.57
C THR A 312 -40.71 10.42 16.28
N ASN A 313 -40.67 9.64 15.18
CA ASN A 313 -41.54 9.92 14.04
C ASN A 313 -42.18 8.65 13.49
N GLU A 314 -43.49 8.78 13.26
CA GLU A 314 -44.36 7.83 12.58
C GLU A 314 -43.69 7.22 11.35
N GLU A 315 -44.10 5.97 11.06
CA GLU A 315 -43.79 5.15 9.90
C GLU A 315 -43.71 5.94 8.58
N THR A 316 -42.61 6.66 8.39
CA THR A 316 -42.12 6.94 7.06
C THR A 316 -41.39 5.67 6.68
N ASN A 317 -42.02 4.91 5.78
CA ASN A 317 -41.35 3.91 4.99
C ASN A 317 -40.17 4.60 4.30
N VAL A 318 -39.03 4.70 5.00
CA VAL A 318 -37.75 4.99 4.39
C VAL A 318 -37.51 3.78 3.52
N SER A 319 -37.88 3.93 2.26
CA SER A 319 -37.49 3.02 1.21
C SER A 319 -36.00 2.84 1.38
N TYR A 320 -35.58 1.65 1.80
CA TYR A 320 -34.18 1.32 1.88
C TYR A 320 -33.61 1.65 0.51
N PHE A 321 -32.87 2.75 0.40
CA PHE A 321 -31.85 2.85 -0.62
C PHE A 321 -30.84 1.79 -0.22
N SER A 322 -31.14 0.56 -0.60
CA SER A 322 -30.13 -0.36 -1.05
C SER A 322 -29.38 0.42 -2.13
N MET A 323 -28.29 1.07 -1.75
CA MET A 323 -27.14 1.07 -2.63
C MET A 323 -26.83 -0.41 -2.81
N ALA A 324 -27.46 -1.00 -3.82
CA ALA A 324 -26.91 -2.16 -4.48
C ALA A 324 -25.44 -1.78 -4.77
N ASP A 325 -24.53 -2.55 -4.20
CA ASP A 325 -23.10 -2.58 -4.55
C ASP A 325 -22.08 -1.77 -3.72
N THR A 326 -22.39 -1.23 -2.54
CA THR A 326 -21.34 -0.67 -1.64
C THR A 326 -21.18 -1.38 -0.29
N THR A 327 -22.07 -2.31 0.04
CA THR A 327 -21.89 -3.21 1.19
C THR A 327 -21.12 -4.45 0.72
N PHE A 328 -19.79 -4.43 0.87
CA PHE A 328 -18.98 -5.63 0.60
C PHE A 328 -19.32 -6.70 1.65
N TYR A 329 -20.07 -7.71 1.24
CA TYR A 329 -20.24 -8.95 2.01
C TYR A 329 -18.92 -9.73 2.03
N GLU A 330 -18.76 -10.67 2.96
CA GLU A 330 -17.63 -11.60 2.94
C GLU A 330 -17.55 -12.26 1.56
N THR A 331 -16.53 -11.92 0.80
CA THR A 331 -16.36 -12.37 -0.58
C THR A 331 -14.97 -12.92 -0.74
N ASP A 332 -14.92 -14.20 -1.14
CA ASP A 332 -13.70 -14.93 -1.42
C ASP A 332 -13.58 -15.10 -2.94
N TYR A 333 -12.48 -14.61 -3.52
CA TYR A 333 -12.14 -14.75 -4.92
C TYR A 333 -10.90 -15.62 -5.09
N ASN A 334 -10.97 -16.59 -5.99
CA ASN A 334 -9.83 -17.45 -6.34
C ASN A 334 -9.57 -17.36 -7.83
N ASN A 335 -8.40 -16.84 -8.19
CA ASN A 335 -7.99 -16.63 -9.57
C ASN A 335 -6.77 -17.49 -9.86
N ILE A 336 -6.81 -18.24 -10.97
CA ILE A 336 -5.65 -18.99 -11.46
C ILE A 336 -5.29 -18.47 -12.85
N LYS A 337 -4.08 -17.94 -12.98
CA LYS A 337 -3.52 -17.41 -14.22
C LYS A 337 -2.38 -18.29 -14.68
N LEU A 338 -2.51 -18.87 -15.86
CA LEU A 338 -1.40 -19.50 -16.58
C LEU A 338 -0.74 -18.48 -17.49
N SER A 339 0.58 -18.55 -17.62
CA SER A 339 1.34 -17.61 -18.44
C SER A 339 2.50 -18.26 -19.17
N ALA A 340 2.73 -17.79 -20.39
CA ALA A 340 3.92 -18.09 -21.18
C ALA A 340 4.48 -16.79 -21.75
N SER A 341 5.78 -16.60 -21.60
CA SER A 341 6.50 -15.42 -22.08
C SER A 341 7.68 -15.85 -22.94
N LEU A 342 7.77 -15.28 -24.15
CA LEU A 342 8.88 -15.46 -25.06
C LEU A 342 9.57 -14.11 -25.28
N ASP A 343 10.82 -14.03 -24.85
CA ASP A 343 11.75 -12.95 -25.16
C ASP A 343 12.66 -13.41 -26.31
N ALA A 344 12.66 -12.70 -27.43
CA ALA A 344 13.60 -12.95 -28.52
C ALA A 344 14.22 -11.66 -29.03
N ARG A 345 15.54 -11.65 -29.19
CA ARG A 345 16.29 -10.51 -29.72
C ARG A 345 17.09 -10.94 -30.93
N THR A 346 16.92 -10.20 -32.01
CA THR A 346 17.74 -10.27 -33.23
C THR A 346 18.58 -9.01 -33.36
N LYS A 347 19.43 -8.92 -34.38
CA LYS A 347 20.21 -7.70 -34.66
C LYS A 347 19.36 -6.46 -34.95
N MET A 348 18.16 -6.64 -35.49
CA MET A 348 17.29 -5.52 -35.93
C MET A 348 16.05 -5.36 -35.04
N PHE A 349 15.58 -6.43 -34.40
CA PHE A 349 14.29 -6.44 -33.69
C PHE A 349 14.37 -7.09 -32.31
N ILE A 350 13.59 -6.54 -31.38
CA ILE A 350 13.28 -7.14 -30.09
C ILE A 350 11.82 -7.57 -30.14
N PHE A 351 11.56 -8.85 -29.87
CA PHE A 351 10.24 -9.45 -29.76
C PHE A 351 10.00 -9.83 -28.30
N ASN A 352 8.87 -9.40 -27.77
CA ASN A 352 8.35 -9.86 -26.49
C ASN A 352 6.89 -10.27 -26.72
N THR A 353 6.57 -11.54 -26.49
CA THR A 353 5.20 -12.04 -26.60
C THR A 353 4.80 -12.71 -25.31
N ASN A 354 3.69 -12.27 -24.71
CA ASN A 354 3.12 -12.87 -23.51
C ASN A 354 1.74 -13.43 -23.84
N ALA A 355 1.50 -14.68 -23.44
CA ALA A 355 0.19 -15.30 -23.48
C ALA A 355 -0.29 -15.53 -22.05
N TYR A 356 -1.54 -15.15 -21.77
CA TYR A 356 -2.18 -15.34 -20.48
C TYR A 356 -3.46 -16.13 -20.67
N TYR A 357 -3.69 -17.11 -19.81
CA TYR A 357 -4.93 -17.87 -19.77
C TYR A 357 -5.46 -17.85 -18.34
N TYR A 358 -6.66 -17.30 -18.17
CA TYR A 358 -7.33 -17.21 -16.89
C TYR A 358 -8.31 -18.37 -16.77
N LEU A 359 -8.10 -19.23 -15.78
CA LEU A 359 -9.08 -20.23 -15.37
C LEU A 359 -10.12 -19.47 -14.55
N GLY A 360 -11.34 -19.37 -15.06
CA GLY A 360 -12.35 -18.40 -14.61
C GLY A 360 -12.68 -18.42 -13.11
N ASP A 361 -13.25 -17.31 -12.65
CA ASP A 361 -13.59 -17.03 -11.25
C ASP A 361 -14.43 -18.17 -10.64
N VAL A 362 -13.85 -18.92 -9.72
CA VAL A 362 -14.63 -19.75 -8.81
C VAL A 362 -15.08 -18.82 -7.69
N ILE A 363 -16.16 -18.06 -7.93
CA ILE A 363 -16.79 -17.23 -6.89
C ILE A 363 -17.10 -18.15 -5.70
N GLY A 364 -16.38 -17.96 -4.60
CA GLY A 364 -16.67 -18.64 -3.35
C GLY A 364 -18.10 -18.29 -2.95
N LYS A 365 -18.91 -19.31 -2.62
CA LYS A 365 -20.32 -19.14 -2.23
C LYS A 365 -20.50 -17.92 -1.33
N THR A 366 -21.28 -16.94 -1.78
CA THR A 366 -21.83 -15.91 -0.90
C THR A 366 -22.72 -16.61 0.12
N ASN A 367 -22.21 -16.80 1.34
CA ASN A 367 -23.04 -17.22 2.45
C ASN A 367 -23.98 -16.07 2.80
N LYS A 368 -25.12 -16.00 2.12
CA LYS A 368 -26.27 -15.24 2.61
C LYS A 368 -26.75 -15.92 3.90
N SER A 369 -26.29 -15.46 5.06
CA SER A 369 -27.00 -15.77 6.30
C SER A 369 -28.34 -15.08 6.23
N ARG A 370 -29.41 -15.87 6.32
CA ARG A 370 -30.81 -15.44 6.35
C ARG A 370 -31.10 -14.49 7.50
#